data_AF-A0A917JTV1-F1
#
_entry.id   AF-A0A917JTV1-F1
#
_cell.length_a   1.000
_cell.length_b   1.000
_cell.length_c   1.000
_cell.angle_alpha   90.00
_cell.angle_beta   90.00
_cell.angle_gamma   90.00
#
_symmetry.space_group_name_H-M   'P 1'
#
loop_
_entity.id
_entity.type
_entity.pdbx_description
1 polymer ?
#
loop_
_entity_poly.entity_id
_entity_poly.type
_entity_poly.pdbx_seq_one_letter_code
_entity_poly.pdbx_strand_id
1 'polypeptide(L)'
;MSVIKDRHLKLGQRSTAEQEEVHGLESILQRQDIWRGGQEQALLSASAGYPTGYAELDQHLAEQGWPKVGVCELFHHHFGQGEMSIFLPLLRSLIPLQTDKGLGLSSSLAGGCDLVTFIAPPMVPYAVELTNEGIDTSRLLLVNTQDRKEQLWALEQCLTSGSCPLVVVWLNRLSTIEARRLQLACEKGKSLAMILLPRRLAEQSHPVALKIAIDPMPARTEADLTQHAQNLLNFGQSVQILKRRGGWPTKAFSLPLASKRLLLNLKWAASTQKCHSATHFPQANSSASEVTKILHIKAQQPFKNTRFEG
;
A
#
# COMPACT_ATOMS: atom_id res chain seq x y z
N MET A 1 -67.54 60.11 17.34
CA MET A 1 -66.42 60.49 16.45
C MET A 1 -65.24 59.61 16.84
N SER A 2 -64.49 58.88 16.03
CA SER A 2 -64.50 58.44 14.62
C SER A 2 -63.41 57.36 14.60
N VAL A 3 -63.66 56.22 13.96
CA VAL A 3 -62.70 55.32 13.27
C VAL A 3 -61.38 54.94 14.00
N ILE A 4 -61.29 53.67 14.43
CA ILE A 4 -60.02 52.94 14.51
C ILE A 4 -60.08 51.80 13.49
N LYS A 5 -59.21 51.87 12.50
CA LYS A 5 -58.94 50.82 11.53
C LYS A 5 -57.42 50.74 11.48
N ASP A 6 -56.83 49.72 12.09
CA ASP A 6 -55.51 49.29 11.64
C ASP A 6 -55.28 47.81 11.87
N ARG A 7 -54.84 47.19 10.77
CA ARG A 7 -54.69 45.76 10.56
C ARG A 7 -53.33 45.31 11.08
N HIS A 8 -53.36 44.22 11.81
CA HIS A 8 -52.20 43.40 12.11
C HIS A 8 -51.58 42.75 10.85
N LEU A 9 -50.25 42.59 10.94
CA LEU A 9 -49.42 41.49 10.41
C LEU A 9 -49.16 41.40 8.89
N LYS A 10 -47.92 41.71 8.49
CA LYS A 10 -47.20 41.01 7.42
C LYS A 10 -45.80 40.61 7.91
N LEU A 11 -45.69 39.43 8.50
CA LEU A 11 -44.49 38.59 8.39
C LEU A 11 -44.78 37.55 7.30
N GLY A 12 -43.83 37.34 6.39
CA GLY A 12 -43.85 36.18 5.48
C GLY A 12 -43.77 36.55 4.00
N GLN A 13 -42.64 37.07 3.54
CA GLN A 13 -42.21 37.00 2.14
C GLN A 13 -40.69 36.83 2.04
N ARG A 14 -40.23 35.61 2.34
CA ARG A 14 -38.99 35.00 1.84
C ARG A 14 -39.36 33.56 1.53
N SER A 15 -39.71 33.20 0.29
CA SER A 15 -39.74 31.77 -0.05
C SER A 15 -39.69 31.39 -1.53
N THR A 16 -40.03 32.23 -2.51
CA THR A 16 -40.17 31.69 -3.89
C THR A 16 -38.87 31.61 -4.69
N ALA A 17 -38.01 32.64 -4.64
CA ALA A 17 -36.75 32.65 -5.40
C ALA A 17 -35.69 31.69 -4.84
N GLU A 18 -35.57 31.56 -3.52
CA GLU A 18 -34.66 30.59 -2.88
C GLU A 18 -35.12 29.14 -3.10
N GLN A 19 -36.42 28.88 -3.25
CA GLN A 19 -36.94 27.53 -3.52
C GLN A 19 -36.73 27.11 -4.99
N GLU A 20 -36.80 28.05 -5.94
CA GLU A 20 -36.50 27.78 -7.36
C GLU A 20 -35.01 27.48 -7.62
N GLU A 21 -34.09 28.20 -6.97
CA GLU A 21 -32.65 27.95 -7.10
C GLU A 21 -32.23 26.58 -6.54
N VAL A 22 -32.80 26.16 -5.41
CA VAL A 22 -32.52 24.85 -4.80
C VAL A 22 -33.01 23.70 -5.69
N HIS A 23 -34.16 23.85 -6.37
CA HIS A 23 -34.64 22.86 -7.35
C HIS A 23 -33.79 22.80 -8.62
N GLY A 24 -33.26 23.94 -9.09
CA GLY A 24 -32.32 23.98 -10.21
C GLY A 24 -31.00 23.29 -9.91
N LEU A 25 -30.45 23.51 -8.71
CA LEU A 25 -29.22 22.86 -8.25
C LEU A 25 -29.37 21.34 -8.12
N GLU A 26 -30.46 20.86 -7.51
CA GLU A 26 -30.70 19.43 -7.36
C GLU A 26 -30.85 18.73 -8.72
N SER A 27 -31.54 19.37 -9.67
CA SER A 27 -31.71 18.89 -11.04
C SER A 27 -30.39 18.84 -11.81
N ILE A 28 -29.55 19.87 -11.69
CA ILE A 28 -28.21 19.89 -12.28
C ILE A 28 -27.37 18.78 -11.68
N LEU A 29 -27.35 18.64 -10.35
CA LEU A 29 -26.60 17.59 -9.68
C LEU A 29 -27.02 16.21 -10.18
N GLN A 30 -28.29 15.95 -10.50
CA GLN A 30 -28.77 14.64 -10.97
C GLN A 30 -28.28 14.22 -12.36
N ARG A 31 -27.59 15.09 -13.09
CA ARG A 31 -27.04 14.75 -14.40
C ARG A 31 -25.85 13.77 -14.25
N GLN A 32 -25.83 12.75 -15.10
CA GLN A 32 -24.80 11.69 -15.09
C GLN A 32 -23.43 12.14 -15.60
N ASP A 33 -23.34 13.34 -16.20
CA ASP A 33 -22.10 13.95 -16.67
C ASP A 33 -21.42 14.84 -15.61
N ILE A 34 -22.05 15.00 -14.43
CA ILE A 34 -21.48 15.76 -13.32
C ILE A 34 -20.76 14.83 -12.36
N TRP A 35 -19.47 15.08 -12.21
CA TRP A 35 -18.65 14.36 -11.23
C TRP A 35 -19.09 14.70 -9.80
N ARG A 36 -19.64 13.70 -9.10
CA ARG A 36 -20.10 13.80 -7.70
C ARG A 36 -19.09 13.12 -6.76
N GLY A 37 -18.16 13.89 -6.21
CA GLY A 37 -17.12 13.36 -5.32
C GLY A 37 -17.63 12.54 -4.13
N GLY A 38 -18.79 12.89 -3.57
CA GLY A 38 -19.37 12.19 -2.40
C GLY A 38 -20.06 10.85 -2.69
N GLN A 39 -20.61 10.65 -3.90
CA GLN A 39 -21.27 9.38 -4.26
C GLN A 39 -20.26 8.29 -4.58
N GLU A 40 -19.11 8.63 -5.18
CA GLU A 40 -17.98 7.69 -5.30
C GLU A 40 -17.47 7.26 -3.93
N GLN A 41 -17.35 8.17 -2.94
CA GLN A 41 -16.90 7.79 -1.59
C GLN A 41 -17.83 6.77 -0.92
N ALA A 42 -19.15 6.92 -1.07
CA ALA A 42 -20.12 5.97 -0.53
C ALA A 42 -20.05 4.60 -1.23
N LEU A 43 -19.90 4.57 -2.56
CA LEU A 43 -19.76 3.35 -3.34
C LEU A 43 -18.41 2.65 -3.11
N LEU A 44 -17.33 3.42 -2.97
CA LEU A 44 -15.99 2.90 -2.67
C LEU A 44 -15.92 2.29 -1.26
N SER A 45 -16.61 2.89 -0.28
CA SER A 45 -16.71 2.34 1.07
C SER A 45 -17.46 0.99 1.12
N ALA A 46 -18.27 0.67 0.10
CA ALA A 46 -19.00 -0.60 0.00
C ALA A 46 -18.12 -1.75 -0.54
N SER A 47 -17.03 -1.44 -1.25
CA SER A 47 -16.05 -2.43 -1.74
C SER A 47 -14.88 -2.51 -0.76
N ALA A 48 -14.87 -3.53 0.11
CA ALA A 48 -13.77 -3.72 1.04
C ALA A 48 -12.47 -4.05 0.30
N GLY A 49 -11.43 -3.25 0.54
CA GLY A 49 -10.07 -3.46 0.06
C GLY A 49 -9.36 -4.59 0.83
N TYR A 50 -8.09 -4.83 0.51
CA TYR A 50 -7.27 -5.71 1.35
C TYR A 50 -6.82 -4.95 2.60
N PRO A 51 -7.01 -5.47 3.82
CA PRO A 51 -6.61 -4.78 5.03
C PRO A 51 -5.09 -4.49 5.02
N THR A 52 -4.69 -3.29 5.42
CA THR A 52 -3.26 -2.94 5.47
C THR A 52 -2.53 -3.58 6.64
N GLY A 53 -3.28 -4.02 7.65
CA GLY A 53 -2.74 -4.48 8.93
C GLY A 53 -2.45 -3.34 9.92
N TYR A 54 -2.71 -2.09 9.52
CA TYR A 54 -2.54 -0.90 10.35
C TYR A 54 -3.85 -0.12 10.38
N ALA A 55 -4.55 -0.13 11.52
CA ALA A 55 -5.87 0.49 11.65
C ALA A 55 -5.86 2.00 11.29
N GLU A 56 -4.80 2.72 11.65
CA GLU A 56 -4.64 4.14 11.30
C GLU A 56 -4.51 4.34 9.78
N LEU A 57 -3.82 3.44 9.07
CA LEU A 57 -3.73 3.51 7.61
C LEU A 57 -5.07 3.16 6.96
N ASP A 58 -5.75 2.11 7.42
CA ASP A 58 -7.07 1.69 6.91
C ASP A 58 -8.10 2.83 7.03
N GLN A 59 -8.12 3.57 8.14
CA GLN A 59 -9.00 4.74 8.32
C GLN A 59 -8.79 5.85 7.29
N HIS A 60 -7.59 5.94 6.71
CA HIS A 60 -7.27 6.91 5.69
C HIS A 60 -7.49 6.41 4.26
N LEU A 61 -7.75 5.13 4.02
CA LEU A 61 -7.95 4.61 2.67
C LEU A 61 -9.44 4.50 2.32
N ALA A 62 -9.79 4.81 1.06
CA ALA A 62 -11.18 4.83 0.61
C ALA A 62 -11.90 3.48 0.77
N GLU A 63 -11.16 2.38 0.55
CA GLU A 63 -11.67 1.01 0.64
C GLU A 63 -11.38 0.38 2.03
N GLN A 64 -11.02 1.20 3.03
CA GLN A 64 -10.54 0.77 4.35
C GLN A 64 -9.38 -0.25 4.27
N GLY A 65 -8.53 -0.08 3.26
CA GLY A 65 -7.45 -0.99 2.94
C GLY A 65 -6.83 -0.68 1.58
N TRP A 66 -5.88 -1.51 1.16
CA TRP A 66 -5.29 -1.48 -0.17
C TRP A 66 -6.34 -1.73 -1.24
N PRO A 67 -6.29 -1.01 -2.38
CA PRO A 67 -7.17 -1.28 -3.50
C PRO A 67 -6.91 -2.69 -4.03
N LYS A 68 -7.97 -3.42 -4.41
CA LYS A 68 -7.82 -4.77 -4.98
C LYS A 68 -7.19 -4.78 -6.37
N VAL A 69 -7.39 -3.70 -7.13
CA VAL A 69 -6.95 -3.57 -8.52
C VAL A 69 -6.43 -2.16 -8.76
N GLY A 70 -5.30 -2.06 -9.47
CA GLY A 70 -4.71 -0.80 -9.91
C GLY A 70 -3.28 -0.62 -9.45
N VAL A 71 -2.77 0.61 -9.60
CA VAL A 71 -1.39 0.95 -9.25
C VAL A 71 -1.33 1.71 -7.93
N CYS A 72 -0.46 1.27 -7.03
CA CYS A 72 -0.02 1.97 -5.83
C CYS A 72 1.46 2.31 -5.93
N GLU A 73 1.82 3.53 -5.52
CA GLU A 73 3.21 3.99 -5.46
C GLU A 73 3.65 4.13 -4.01
N LEU A 74 4.80 3.55 -3.70
CA LEU A 74 5.47 3.66 -2.40
C LEU A 74 6.79 4.40 -2.58
N PHE A 75 6.91 5.56 -1.94
CA PHE A 75 8.09 6.40 -2.01
C PHE A 75 8.99 6.19 -0.80
N HIS A 76 10.27 5.93 -1.04
CA HIS A 76 11.28 5.70 0.02
C HIS A 76 12.56 6.49 -0.26
N HIS A 77 13.31 6.85 0.80
CA HIS A 77 14.60 7.53 0.63
C HIS A 77 15.73 6.55 0.32
N HIS A 78 15.78 5.46 1.07
CA HIS A 78 16.75 4.37 0.91
C HIS A 78 16.05 3.02 1.10
N PHE A 79 16.65 1.93 0.63
CA PHE A 79 16.14 0.58 0.88
C PHE A 79 16.34 0.18 2.36
N GLY A 80 15.45 -0.65 2.88
CA GLY A 80 15.49 -1.14 4.26
C GLY A 80 14.89 -0.18 5.29
N GLN A 81 14.13 0.82 4.86
CA GLN A 81 13.42 1.77 5.72
C GLN A 81 12.02 1.28 6.07
N GLY A 82 11.75 -0.02 6.12
CA GLY A 82 10.41 -0.55 6.43
C GLY A 82 9.43 -0.49 5.26
N GLU A 83 9.90 -0.21 4.04
CA GLU A 83 9.07 -0.22 2.83
C GLU A 83 8.43 -1.59 2.59
N MET A 84 9.09 -2.69 2.96
CA MET A 84 8.49 -4.02 2.94
C MET A 84 7.45 -4.20 4.04
N SER A 85 7.73 -3.70 5.25
CA SER A 85 6.88 -3.88 6.43
C SER A 85 5.47 -3.34 6.23
N ILE A 86 5.31 -2.27 5.45
CA ILE A 86 3.99 -1.67 5.20
C ILE A 86 3.05 -2.63 4.46
N PHE A 87 3.58 -3.54 3.64
CA PHE A 87 2.80 -4.48 2.84
C PHE A 87 2.98 -5.96 3.22
N LEU A 88 3.79 -6.27 4.24
CA LEU A 88 3.86 -7.63 4.80
C LEU A 88 2.48 -8.19 5.20
N PRO A 89 1.59 -7.42 5.87
CA PRO A 89 0.25 -7.93 6.21
C PRO A 89 -0.59 -8.29 4.98
N LEU A 90 -0.43 -7.52 3.89
CA LEU A 90 -1.06 -7.81 2.60
C LEU A 90 -0.54 -9.12 2.02
N LEU A 91 0.79 -9.33 2.00
CA LEU A 91 1.38 -10.60 1.56
C LEU A 91 0.82 -11.79 2.34
N ARG A 92 0.80 -11.69 3.67
CA ARG A 92 0.24 -12.72 4.54
C ARG A 92 -1.23 -13.02 4.23
N SER A 93 -2.00 -12.01 3.85
CA SER A 93 -3.41 -12.21 3.46
C SER A 93 -3.58 -12.91 2.11
N LEU A 94 -2.69 -12.65 1.14
CA LEU A 94 -2.75 -13.20 -0.22
C LEU A 94 -2.15 -14.61 -0.32
N ILE A 95 -1.02 -14.82 0.34
CA ILE A 95 -0.24 -16.06 0.35
C ILE A 95 0.02 -16.53 1.79
N PRO A 96 -1.04 -16.83 2.57
CA PRO A 96 -0.88 -17.28 3.95
C PRO A 96 -0.15 -18.62 3.99
N LEU A 97 0.82 -18.75 4.89
CA LEU A 97 1.44 -20.03 5.22
C LEU A 97 0.36 -20.94 5.81
N GLN A 98 0.01 -22.00 5.08
CA GLN A 98 -0.92 -23.00 5.59
C GLN A 98 -0.23 -23.79 6.69
N THR A 99 -0.54 -23.46 7.94
CA THR A 99 -0.37 -24.38 9.06
C THR A 99 -1.64 -25.20 9.21
N ASP A 100 -1.56 -26.44 9.71
CA ASP A 100 -2.65 -27.44 9.85
C ASP A 100 -3.93 -26.98 10.60
N LYS A 101 -4.08 -25.71 10.95
CA LYS A 101 -5.26 -25.12 11.59
C LYS A 101 -5.86 -24.06 10.68
N GLY A 102 -6.89 -24.48 9.96
CA GLY A 102 -7.61 -23.69 8.97
C GLY A 102 -8.06 -22.34 9.51
N LEU A 103 -7.61 -21.28 8.82
CA LEU A 103 -8.21 -19.96 8.69
C LEU A 103 -7.41 -19.18 7.63
N GLY A 104 -7.08 -19.83 6.52
CA GLY A 104 -6.58 -19.14 5.34
C GLY A 104 -7.78 -18.69 4.53
N LEU A 105 -7.89 -17.40 4.21
CA LEU A 105 -8.63 -16.95 3.04
C LEU A 105 -7.91 -17.49 1.79
N SER A 106 -7.99 -18.81 1.59
CA SER A 106 -7.85 -19.40 0.28
C SER A 106 -9.11 -18.98 -0.46
N SER A 107 -9.09 -17.79 -1.06
CA SER A 107 -9.95 -17.57 -2.22
C SER A 107 -9.36 -18.44 -3.31
N SER A 108 -9.70 -19.73 -3.26
CA SER A 108 -9.84 -20.55 -4.44
C SER A 108 -10.81 -19.81 -5.36
N LEU A 109 -10.29 -18.82 -6.10
CA LEU A 109 -10.78 -18.56 -7.43
C LEU A 109 -10.56 -19.89 -8.12
N ALA A 110 -11.66 -20.61 -8.33
CA ALA A 110 -11.68 -21.92 -8.97
C ALA A 110 -10.66 -21.97 -10.12
N GLY A 111 -9.50 -22.60 -9.89
CA GLY A 111 -8.42 -22.79 -10.88
C GLY A 111 -7.39 -21.66 -11.06
N GLY A 112 -7.36 -20.61 -10.23
CA GLY A 112 -6.38 -19.51 -10.32
C GLY A 112 -5.05 -19.81 -9.63
N CYS A 113 -3.93 -19.49 -10.29
CA CYS A 113 -2.63 -19.41 -9.62
C CYS A 113 -2.58 -18.11 -8.81
N ASP A 114 -2.41 -18.20 -7.50
CA ASP A 114 -2.32 -17.04 -6.61
C ASP A 114 -0.86 -16.77 -6.23
N LEU A 115 -0.04 -16.39 -7.21
CA LEU A 115 1.37 -16.08 -7.01
C LEU A 115 1.56 -14.59 -6.76
N VAL A 116 2.29 -14.24 -5.70
CA VAL A 116 2.79 -12.87 -5.55
C VAL A 116 4.14 -12.78 -6.26
N THR A 117 4.31 -11.76 -7.11
CA THR A 117 5.55 -11.61 -7.90
C THR A 117 6.35 -10.40 -7.46
N PHE A 118 7.65 -10.56 -7.20
CA PHE A 118 8.59 -9.47 -7.00
C PHE A 118 9.50 -9.35 -8.22
N ILE A 119 9.58 -8.16 -8.80
CA ILE A 119 10.36 -7.91 -10.01
C ILE A 119 11.55 -7.00 -9.69
N ALA A 120 12.75 -7.53 -9.94
CA ALA A 120 14.03 -6.93 -9.64
C ALA A 120 14.08 -6.28 -8.24
N PRO A 121 13.82 -7.05 -7.17
CA PRO A 121 14.02 -6.54 -5.83
C PRO A 121 15.49 -6.15 -5.62
N PRO A 122 15.78 -5.04 -4.92
CA PRO A 122 17.15 -4.55 -4.71
C PRO A 122 17.99 -5.52 -3.87
N MET A 123 17.32 -6.33 -3.06
CA MET A 123 17.91 -7.39 -2.25
C MET A 123 16.98 -8.59 -2.24
N VAL A 124 17.54 -9.80 -2.16
CA VAL A 124 16.74 -11.03 -2.08
C VAL A 124 15.98 -11.03 -0.74
N PRO A 125 14.64 -11.11 -0.75
CA PRO A 125 13.86 -11.20 0.48
C PRO A 125 14.29 -12.41 1.31
N TYR A 126 14.51 -12.20 2.61
CA TYR A 126 14.94 -13.27 3.49
C TYR A 126 13.77 -14.23 3.78
N ALA A 127 13.77 -15.38 3.10
CA ALA A 127 12.66 -16.34 3.12
C ALA A 127 12.23 -16.76 4.54
N VAL A 128 13.20 -16.98 5.44
CA VAL A 128 12.91 -17.38 6.83
C VAL A 128 12.10 -16.31 7.57
N GLU A 129 12.41 -15.02 7.38
CA GLU A 129 11.63 -13.94 8.00
C GLU A 129 10.21 -13.90 7.44
N LEU A 130 10.04 -14.09 6.12
CA LEU A 130 8.72 -14.13 5.50
C LEU A 130 7.89 -15.31 6.05
N THR A 131 8.48 -16.50 6.19
CA THR A 131 7.82 -17.65 6.80
C THR A 131 7.46 -17.38 8.27
N ASN A 132 8.33 -16.73 9.04
CA ASN A 132 8.04 -16.31 10.42
C ASN A 132 6.93 -15.26 10.49
N GLU A 133 6.74 -14.46 9.44
CA GLU A 133 5.61 -13.55 9.25
C GLU A 133 4.33 -14.26 8.77
N GLY A 134 4.36 -15.59 8.62
CA GLY A 134 3.22 -16.40 8.20
C GLY A 134 2.95 -16.34 6.70
N ILE A 135 3.98 -16.10 5.89
CA ILE A 135 3.90 -16.01 4.43
C ILE A 135 4.39 -17.31 3.80
N ASP A 136 3.61 -17.88 2.88
CA ASP A 136 3.99 -19.04 2.08
C ASP A 136 4.97 -18.63 0.98
N THR A 137 6.25 -18.85 1.22
CA THR A 137 7.33 -18.50 0.29
C THR A 137 7.33 -19.35 -0.98
N SER A 138 6.63 -20.50 -1.01
CA SER A 138 6.47 -21.30 -2.24
C SER A 138 5.61 -20.62 -3.29
N ARG A 139 4.79 -19.64 -2.88
CA ARG A 139 3.91 -18.83 -3.72
C ARG A 139 4.45 -17.43 -4.01
N LEU A 140 5.71 -17.16 -3.63
CA LEU A 140 6.43 -15.93 -3.95
C LEU A 140 7.37 -16.14 -5.15
N LEU A 141 7.06 -15.51 -6.27
CA LEU A 141 7.88 -15.55 -7.47
C LEU A 141 8.87 -14.38 -7.49
N LEU A 142 10.17 -14.67 -7.60
CA LEU A 142 11.20 -13.64 -7.82
C LEU A 142 11.60 -13.62 -9.30
N VAL A 143 11.36 -12.49 -9.96
CA VAL A 143 11.75 -12.26 -11.36
C VAL A 143 12.94 -11.33 -11.39
N ASN A 144 14.09 -11.84 -11.81
CA ASN A 144 15.26 -11.03 -12.09
C ASN A 144 15.21 -10.54 -13.54
N THR A 145 15.55 -9.27 -13.75
CA THR A 145 15.57 -8.64 -15.08
C THR A 145 16.92 -7.97 -15.30
N GLN A 146 17.40 -7.99 -16.53
CA GLN A 146 18.72 -7.47 -16.91
C GLN A 146 18.71 -5.96 -17.11
N ASP A 147 17.60 -5.43 -17.60
CA ASP A 147 17.44 -4.00 -17.86
C ASP A 147 16.01 -3.51 -17.55
N ARG A 148 15.82 -2.20 -17.64
CA ARG A 148 14.52 -1.56 -17.37
C ARG A 148 13.44 -1.95 -18.37
N LYS A 149 13.79 -2.25 -19.62
CA LYS A 149 12.81 -2.63 -20.65
C LYS A 149 12.25 -4.01 -20.32
N GLU A 150 13.11 -4.96 -19.98
CA GLU A 150 12.73 -6.29 -19.49
C GLU A 150 11.92 -6.19 -18.19
N GLN A 151 12.32 -5.30 -17.28
CA GLN A 151 11.59 -5.04 -16.02
C GLN A 151 10.14 -4.59 -16.26
N LEU A 152 9.92 -3.58 -17.11
CA LEU A 152 8.58 -3.08 -17.42
C LEU A 152 7.76 -4.10 -18.23
N TRP A 153 8.40 -4.83 -19.13
CA TRP A 153 7.75 -5.89 -19.88
C TRP A 153 7.27 -7.01 -18.95
N ALA A 154 8.14 -7.51 -18.07
CA ALA A 154 7.80 -8.54 -17.09
C ALA A 154 6.66 -8.08 -16.17
N LEU A 155 6.74 -6.83 -15.69
CA LEU A 155 5.68 -6.21 -14.89
C LEU A 155 4.34 -6.23 -15.61
N GLU A 156 4.28 -5.76 -16.85
CA GLU A 156 3.04 -5.75 -17.64
C GLU A 156 2.51 -7.17 -17.91
N GLN A 157 3.38 -8.15 -18.18
CA GLN A 157 2.97 -9.54 -18.38
C GLN A 157 2.35 -10.13 -17.11
N CYS A 158 3.01 -9.95 -15.96
CA CYS A 158 2.48 -10.42 -14.67
C CYS A 158 1.13 -9.76 -14.37
N LEU A 159 1.02 -8.45 -14.52
CA LEU A 159 -0.21 -7.69 -14.28
C LEU A 159 -1.35 -8.10 -15.21
N THR A 160 -1.06 -8.46 -16.46
CA THR A 160 -2.07 -8.84 -17.46
C THR A 160 -2.49 -10.31 -17.37
N SER A 161 -1.69 -11.15 -16.72
CA SER A 161 -1.85 -12.62 -16.73
C SER A 161 -3.13 -13.14 -16.07
N GLY A 162 -3.74 -12.36 -15.18
CA GLY A 162 -4.84 -12.85 -14.34
C GLY A 162 -4.44 -13.84 -13.24
N SER A 163 -3.13 -14.10 -13.08
CA SER A 163 -2.57 -15.11 -12.17
C SER A 163 -1.64 -14.51 -11.11
N CYS A 164 -1.62 -13.18 -10.99
CA CYS A 164 -0.80 -12.46 -10.03
C CYS A 164 -1.70 -11.47 -9.31
N PRO A 165 -2.25 -11.77 -8.12
CA PRO A 165 -3.06 -10.79 -7.39
C PRO A 165 -2.25 -9.57 -6.94
N LEU A 166 -0.94 -9.73 -6.74
CA LEU A 166 -0.02 -8.66 -6.38
C LEU A 166 1.30 -8.81 -7.13
N VAL A 167 1.75 -7.71 -7.74
CA VAL A 167 3.08 -7.58 -8.32
C VAL A 167 3.80 -6.41 -7.66
N VAL A 168 4.95 -6.66 -7.05
CA VAL A 168 5.81 -5.67 -6.41
C VAL A 168 7.03 -5.42 -7.29
N VAL A 169 7.37 -4.17 -7.53
CA VAL A 169 8.48 -3.80 -8.42
C VAL A 169 9.21 -2.58 -7.90
N TRP A 170 10.54 -2.57 -8.06
CA TRP A 170 11.39 -1.44 -7.67
C TRP A 170 11.87 -0.71 -8.91
N LEU A 171 11.33 0.48 -9.15
CA LEU A 171 11.68 1.31 -10.30
C LEU A 171 12.49 2.52 -9.86
N ASN A 172 13.42 2.96 -10.71
CA ASN A 172 14.18 4.21 -10.50
C ASN A 172 13.54 5.43 -11.18
N ARG A 173 12.54 5.19 -12.06
CA ARG A 173 11.76 6.19 -12.79
C ARG A 173 10.48 5.56 -13.33
N LEU A 174 9.41 6.33 -13.37
CA LEU A 174 8.15 5.97 -14.01
C LEU A 174 7.62 7.21 -14.74
N SER A 175 7.23 7.06 -16.01
CA SER A 175 6.56 8.13 -16.75
C SER A 175 5.05 8.02 -16.62
N THR A 176 4.32 9.11 -16.85
CA THR A 176 2.86 9.12 -16.85
C THR A 176 2.25 8.15 -17.87
N ILE A 177 2.88 7.98 -19.05
CA ILE A 177 2.44 7.03 -20.08
C ILE A 177 2.60 5.59 -19.60
N GLU A 178 3.75 5.25 -19.02
CA GLU A 178 3.99 3.94 -18.43
C GLU A 178 3.02 3.66 -17.28
N ALA A 179 2.84 4.62 -16.36
CA ALA A 179 1.89 4.49 -15.26
C ALA A 179 0.45 4.24 -15.75
N ARG A 180 0.01 4.94 -16.82
CA ARG A 180 -1.31 4.71 -17.41
C ARG A 180 -1.42 3.33 -18.03
N ARG A 181 -0.39 2.88 -18.75
CA ARG A 181 -0.35 1.53 -19.35
C ARG A 181 -0.40 0.44 -18.27
N LEU A 182 0.33 0.62 -17.17
CA LEU A 182 0.31 -0.30 -16.03
C LEU A 182 -1.05 -0.33 -15.32
N GLN A 183 -1.72 0.81 -15.20
CA GLN A 183 -3.09 0.88 -14.67
C GLN A 183 -4.07 0.05 -15.52
N LEU A 184 -3.99 0.15 -16.85
CA LEU A 184 -4.80 -0.68 -17.76
C LEU A 184 -4.45 -2.17 -17.66
N ALA A 185 -3.17 -2.51 -17.50
CA ALA A 185 -2.73 -3.89 -17.29
C ALA A 185 -3.31 -4.48 -15.99
N CYS A 186 -3.26 -3.71 -14.90
CA CYS A 186 -3.86 -4.07 -13.61
C CYS A 186 -5.36 -4.35 -13.76
N GLU A 187 -6.09 -3.47 -14.44
CA GLU A 187 -7.53 -3.63 -14.69
C GLU A 187 -7.83 -4.89 -15.49
N LYS A 188 -7.05 -5.15 -16.55
CA LYS A 188 -7.21 -6.33 -17.42
C LYS A 188 -6.99 -7.64 -16.66
N GLY A 189 -5.92 -7.75 -15.88
CA GLY A 189 -5.61 -8.97 -15.13
C GLY A 189 -6.15 -8.98 -13.70
N LYS A 190 -6.96 -8.00 -13.30
CA LYS A 190 -7.50 -7.86 -11.94
C LYS A 190 -6.39 -7.95 -10.86
N SER A 191 -5.29 -7.25 -11.08
CA SER A 191 -4.09 -7.27 -10.24
C SER A 191 -3.87 -5.94 -9.54
N LEU A 192 -3.19 -5.99 -8.38
CA LEU A 192 -2.59 -4.82 -7.73
C LEU A 192 -1.10 -4.72 -8.11
N ALA A 193 -0.67 -3.55 -8.56
CA ALA A 193 0.74 -3.21 -8.70
C ALA A 193 1.21 -2.37 -7.52
N MET A 194 2.31 -2.75 -6.89
CA MET A 194 2.98 -1.99 -5.86
C MET A 194 4.36 -1.56 -6.37
N ILE A 195 4.46 -0.29 -6.75
CA ILE A 195 5.64 0.28 -7.38
C ILE A 195 6.42 1.07 -6.35
N LEU A 196 7.61 0.58 -6.00
CA LEU A 196 8.54 1.29 -5.13
C LEU A 196 9.39 2.25 -5.95
N LEU A 197 9.43 3.52 -5.53
CA LEU A 197 10.09 4.62 -6.23
C LEU A 197 10.94 5.44 -5.24
N PRO A 198 12.06 6.04 -5.71
CA PRO A 198 12.81 7.01 -4.92
C PRO A 198 11.96 8.21 -4.53
N ARG A 199 12.10 8.71 -3.29
CA ARG A 199 11.31 9.81 -2.74
C ARG A 199 11.34 11.09 -3.59
N ARG A 200 12.45 11.38 -4.27
CA ARG A 200 12.58 12.51 -5.20
C ARG A 200 11.55 12.53 -6.34
N LEU A 201 10.86 11.42 -6.60
CA LEU A 201 9.84 11.31 -7.64
C LEU A 201 8.41 11.50 -7.12
N ALA A 202 8.23 11.74 -5.81
CA ALA A 202 6.92 11.83 -5.17
C ALA A 202 6.00 12.91 -5.77
N GLU A 203 6.59 14.01 -6.24
CA GLU A 203 5.87 15.14 -6.84
C GLU A 203 5.37 14.86 -8.26
N GLN A 204 5.84 13.79 -8.91
CA GLN A 204 5.41 13.44 -10.26
C GLN A 204 3.94 13.03 -10.27
N SER A 205 3.17 13.61 -11.20
CA SER A 205 1.75 13.32 -11.32
C SER A 205 1.54 12.06 -12.15
N HIS A 206 1.14 10.97 -11.47
CA HIS A 206 0.80 9.69 -12.10
C HIS A 206 -0.68 9.32 -11.88
N PRO A 207 -1.32 8.68 -12.87
CA PRO A 207 -2.72 8.24 -12.81
C PRO A 207 -2.86 6.93 -11.99
N VAL A 208 -2.41 6.97 -10.73
CA VAL A 208 -2.41 5.84 -9.79
C VAL A 208 -3.50 5.98 -8.74
N ALA A 209 -3.91 4.87 -8.13
CA ALA A 209 -4.96 4.84 -7.12
C ALA A 209 -4.49 5.40 -5.76
N LEU A 210 -3.22 5.17 -5.42
CA LEU A 210 -2.66 5.49 -4.12
C LEU A 210 -1.18 5.87 -4.25
N LYS A 211 -0.76 6.93 -3.55
CA LYS A 211 0.64 7.30 -3.34
C LYS A 211 0.89 7.41 -1.85
N ILE A 212 1.83 6.64 -1.34
CA ILE A 212 2.27 6.68 0.06
C ILE A 212 3.76 6.94 0.09
N ALA A 213 4.18 7.75 1.05
CA ALA A 213 5.55 8.14 1.24
C ALA A 213 5.99 7.71 2.64
N ILE A 214 7.13 7.04 2.71
CA ILE A 214 7.76 6.59 3.95
C ILE A 214 9.02 7.43 4.12
N ASP A 215 9.04 8.19 5.21
CA ASP A 215 10.18 9.02 5.60
C ASP A 215 10.99 8.31 6.68
N PRO A 216 12.33 8.43 6.66
CA PRO A 216 13.19 7.83 7.65
C PRO A 216 12.80 8.35 9.03
N MET A 217 12.97 7.50 10.04
CA MET A 217 12.82 7.96 11.40
C MET A 217 13.88 9.04 11.67
N PRO A 218 13.53 10.17 12.30
CA PRO A 218 14.50 11.23 12.59
C PRO A 218 15.72 10.67 13.33
N ALA A 219 16.91 11.10 12.91
CA ALA A 219 18.18 10.71 13.52
C ALA A 219 18.15 11.10 15.00
N ARG A 220 18.43 10.11 15.87
CA ARG A 220 18.36 10.30 17.32
C ARG A 220 19.60 11.00 17.84
N THR A 221 19.41 11.88 18.82
CA THR A 221 20.51 12.29 19.70
C THR A 221 20.66 11.28 20.85
N GLU A 222 21.84 11.21 21.45
CA GLU A 222 22.15 10.29 22.56
C GLU A 222 21.23 10.52 23.79
N ALA A 223 20.70 11.74 23.93
CA ALA A 223 19.70 12.12 24.94
C ALA A 223 18.33 11.44 24.72
N ASP A 224 17.89 11.27 23.47
CA ASP A 224 16.60 10.66 23.14
C ASP A 224 16.56 9.15 23.46
N LEU A 225 17.72 8.49 23.37
CA LEU A 225 17.88 7.06 23.65
C LEU A 225 17.74 6.75 25.14
N THR A 226 18.20 7.65 26.01
CA THR A 226 18.25 7.43 27.46
C THR A 226 16.87 7.63 28.11
N GLN A 227 16.08 8.59 27.62
CA GLN A 227 14.77 8.91 28.19
C GLN A 227 13.64 8.00 27.69
N HIS A 228 13.82 7.34 26.53
CA HIS A 228 12.79 6.50 25.89
C HIS A 228 13.13 5.01 25.80
N ALA A 229 14.04 4.49 26.63
CA ALA A 229 14.36 3.05 26.66
C ALA A 229 13.13 2.15 26.90
N GLN A 230 12.12 2.63 27.62
CA GLN A 230 10.85 1.91 27.84
C GLN A 230 9.84 2.09 26.69
N ASN A 231 10.04 3.08 25.82
CA ASN A 231 9.23 3.37 24.62
C ASN A 231 9.89 2.89 23.32
N LEU A 232 10.97 2.08 23.39
CA LEU A 232 11.66 1.45 22.25
C LEU A 232 10.76 0.64 21.31
N LEU A 233 9.53 0.35 21.73
CA LEU A 233 8.49 -0.37 20.97
C LEU A 233 7.45 0.54 20.30
N ASN A 234 7.40 1.83 20.66
CA ASN A 234 6.43 2.81 20.13
C ASN A 234 7.02 3.68 19.02
N PHE A 235 8.19 3.31 18.50
CA PHE A 235 8.86 4.07 17.45
C PHE A 235 8.33 3.67 16.08
N GLY A 236 7.44 4.51 15.55
CA GLY A 236 6.94 4.38 14.20
C GLY A 236 7.74 5.23 13.20
N GLN A 237 7.79 4.73 11.96
CA GLN A 237 8.27 5.48 10.82
C GLN A 237 7.20 6.48 10.39
N SER A 238 7.65 7.62 9.88
CA SER A 238 6.75 8.66 9.40
C SER A 238 6.19 8.24 8.04
N VAL A 239 4.86 8.18 7.96
CA VAL A 239 4.12 7.77 6.76
C VAL A 239 3.18 8.90 6.36
N GLN A 240 3.16 9.22 5.07
CA GLN A 240 2.29 10.25 4.51
C GLN A 240 1.56 9.72 3.27
N ILE A 241 0.24 9.91 3.22
CA ILE A 241 -0.53 9.63 2.01
C ILE A 241 -0.51 10.89 1.14
N LEU A 242 0.11 10.79 -0.04
CA LEU A 242 0.24 11.89 -1.00
C LEU A 242 -0.91 11.93 -2.00
N LYS A 243 -1.57 10.79 -2.22
CA LYS A 243 -2.74 10.66 -3.10
C LYS A 243 -3.55 9.46 -2.68
N ARG A 244 -4.87 9.58 -2.68
CA ARG A 244 -5.82 8.48 -2.48
C ARG A 244 -7.09 8.76 -3.27
N ARG A 245 -7.85 7.71 -3.58
CA ARG A 245 -9.21 7.86 -4.10
C ARG A 245 -10.09 8.54 -3.05
N GLY A 246 -11.02 9.39 -3.48
CA GLY A 246 -12.00 10.02 -2.60
C GLY A 246 -11.39 10.77 -1.41
N GLY A 247 -10.21 11.36 -1.52
CA GLY A 247 -9.62 12.05 -0.38
C GLY A 247 -8.40 12.88 -0.72
N TRP A 248 -8.17 13.88 0.13
CA TRP A 248 -6.99 14.75 0.08
C TRP A 248 -5.76 14.06 0.69
N PRO A 249 -4.54 14.53 0.33
CA PRO A 249 -3.32 14.13 1.01
C PRO A 249 -3.44 14.29 2.53
N THR A 250 -2.79 13.43 3.28
CA THR A 250 -2.81 13.49 4.75
C THR A 250 -1.58 14.23 5.27
N LYS A 251 -1.68 14.71 6.53
CA LYS A 251 -0.48 14.98 7.32
C LYS A 251 0.25 13.65 7.57
N ALA A 252 1.54 13.74 7.85
CA ALA A 252 2.31 12.57 8.22
C ALA A 252 1.85 12.02 9.58
N PHE A 253 1.81 10.70 9.70
CA PHE A 253 1.49 9.95 10.91
C PHE A 253 2.50 8.82 11.12
N SER A 254 2.43 8.11 12.24
CA SER A 254 3.49 7.21 12.69
C SER A 254 3.04 5.76 12.63
N LEU A 255 3.69 4.92 11.82
CA LEU A 255 3.39 3.48 11.74
C LEU A 255 4.55 2.64 12.28
N PRO A 256 4.29 1.57 13.06
CA PRO A 256 5.33 0.70 13.63
C PRO A 256 5.89 -0.27 12.56
N LEU A 257 6.55 0.28 11.55
CA LEU A 257 7.10 -0.44 10.40
C LEU A 257 8.48 -1.07 10.65
N ALA A 258 9.02 -0.95 11.88
CA ALA A 258 10.27 -1.59 12.25
C ALA A 258 10.14 -3.12 12.17
N SER A 259 11.15 -3.80 11.62
CA SER A 259 11.14 -5.26 11.55
C SER A 259 11.06 -5.88 12.95
N LYS A 260 10.32 -6.99 13.10
CA LYS A 260 10.23 -7.70 14.39
C LYS A 260 11.60 -8.06 14.93
N ARG A 261 12.54 -8.45 14.06
CA ARG A 261 13.94 -8.70 14.44
C ARG A 261 14.65 -7.46 15.00
N LEU A 262 14.45 -6.27 14.41
CA LEU A 262 14.99 -5.03 14.97
C LEU A 262 14.37 -4.76 16.35
N LEU A 263 13.06 -4.95 16.50
CA LEU A 263 12.38 -4.79 17.78
C LEU A 263 12.85 -5.81 18.82
N LEU A 264 13.10 -7.07 18.44
CA LEU A 264 13.65 -8.11 19.33
C LEU A 264 15.09 -7.79 19.74
N ASN A 265 15.93 -7.34 18.81
CA ASN A 265 17.29 -6.90 19.12
C ASN A 265 17.30 -5.68 20.06
N LEU A 266 16.39 -4.72 19.86
CA LEU A 266 16.24 -3.56 20.73
C LEU A 266 15.71 -3.95 22.12
N LYS A 267 14.75 -4.89 22.21
CA LYS A 267 14.30 -5.48 23.49
C LYS A 267 15.46 -6.14 24.23
N TRP A 268 16.26 -6.95 23.52
CA TRP A 268 17.45 -7.60 24.07
C TRP A 268 18.50 -6.59 24.54
N ALA A 269 18.80 -5.56 23.74
CA ALA A 269 19.74 -4.50 24.09
C ALA A 269 19.26 -3.71 25.33
N ALA A 270 17.98 -3.37 25.39
CA ALA A 270 17.38 -2.71 26.55
C ALA A 270 17.37 -3.61 27.80
N SER A 271 17.23 -4.94 27.64
CA SER A 271 17.32 -5.89 28.76
C SER A 271 18.77 -6.09 29.24
N THR A 272 19.75 -6.10 28.34
CA THR A 272 21.17 -6.27 28.72
C THR A 272 21.72 -5.05 29.43
N GLN A 273 21.19 -3.86 29.17
CA GLN A 273 21.50 -2.66 29.96
C GLN A 273 21.02 -2.77 31.43
N LYS A 274 19.99 -3.58 31.72
CA LYS A 274 19.63 -3.97 33.10
C LYS A 274 20.51 -5.09 33.66
N CYS A 275 21.12 -5.91 32.81
CA CYS A 275 21.94 -7.06 33.22
C CYS A 275 23.42 -6.73 33.47
N HIS A 276 23.89 -5.50 33.22
CA HIS A 276 25.25 -5.07 33.60
C HIS A 276 25.48 -5.02 35.12
N SER A 277 24.47 -5.32 35.95
CA SER A 277 24.61 -5.61 37.39
C SER A 277 24.80 -7.10 37.73
N ALA A 278 24.79 -8.01 36.75
CA ALA A 278 24.96 -9.45 36.98
C ALA A 278 25.67 -10.13 35.80
N THR A 279 27.01 -10.10 35.80
CA THR A 279 27.84 -10.77 34.80
C THR A 279 28.17 -12.21 35.21
N HIS A 280 27.60 -13.19 34.50
CA HIS A 280 28.31 -14.38 34.03
C HIS A 280 27.43 -15.18 33.07
N PHE A 281 27.84 -15.35 31.81
CA PHE A 281 27.36 -16.45 30.96
C PHE A 281 28.45 -16.89 29.95
N PRO A 282 28.62 -18.21 29.69
CA PRO A 282 29.62 -18.73 28.75
C PRO A 282 29.05 -18.91 27.32
N GLN A 283 29.98 -18.89 26.34
CA GLN A 283 29.74 -19.04 24.90
C GLN A 283 29.37 -20.48 24.50
N ALA A 284 28.52 -20.62 23.47
CA ALA A 284 28.37 -21.86 22.70
C ALA A 284 28.19 -21.58 21.20
N ASN A 285 28.80 -22.46 20.40
CA ASN A 285 29.10 -22.34 18.97
C ASN A 285 27.96 -22.73 18.02
N SER A 286 28.14 -22.24 16.79
CA SER A 286 27.41 -22.45 15.53
C SER A 286 27.18 -23.90 15.12
N SER A 287 26.10 -24.16 14.37
CA SER A 287 26.13 -24.56 12.94
C SER A 287 24.76 -25.05 12.46
N ALA A 288 24.30 -24.59 11.29
CA ALA A 288 23.31 -25.28 10.46
C ALA A 288 23.35 -24.72 9.03
N SER A 289 23.79 -25.56 8.09
CA SER A 289 23.65 -25.35 6.64
C SER A 289 22.49 -26.20 6.15
N GLU A 290 21.59 -25.69 5.31
CA GLU A 290 20.97 -26.49 4.24
C GLU A 290 20.19 -25.65 3.20
N VAL A 291 20.70 -25.72 1.97
CA VAL A 291 20.11 -25.79 0.63
C VAL A 291 18.77 -25.08 0.31
N THR A 292 18.87 -23.96 -0.42
CA THR A 292 17.76 -23.27 -1.11
C THR A 292 17.59 -23.80 -2.55
N LYS A 293 16.36 -24.13 -2.97
CA LYS A 293 16.00 -24.25 -4.40
C LYS A 293 15.35 -22.95 -4.89
N ILE A 294 16.04 -22.22 -5.77
CA ILE A 294 15.55 -21.00 -6.44
C ILE A 294 15.17 -21.38 -7.87
N LEU A 295 13.89 -21.30 -8.22
CA LEU A 295 13.45 -21.44 -9.61
C LEU A 295 13.84 -20.18 -10.40
N HIS A 296 14.92 -20.29 -11.16
CA HIS A 296 15.35 -19.27 -12.11
C HIS A 296 14.60 -19.45 -13.43
N ILE A 297 13.65 -18.58 -13.73
CA ILE A 297 13.05 -18.50 -15.06
C ILE A 297 13.70 -17.33 -15.79
N LYS A 298 14.56 -17.63 -16.77
CA LYS A 298 15.03 -16.64 -17.75
C LYS A 298 13.91 -16.43 -18.77
N ALA A 299 13.43 -15.20 -18.91
CA ALA A 299 12.53 -14.85 -20.00
C ALA A 299 13.29 -14.93 -21.34
N GLN A 300 13.14 -16.02 -22.08
CA GLN A 300 13.64 -16.15 -23.45
C GLN A 300 12.46 -16.29 -24.41
N GLN A 301 12.03 -15.19 -25.02
CA GLN A 301 11.39 -15.21 -26.35
C GLN A 301 11.67 -13.87 -27.07
N PRO A 302 12.12 -13.89 -28.35
CA PRO A 302 12.35 -12.68 -29.13
C PRO A 302 11.03 -12.04 -29.59
N PHE A 303 10.96 -10.73 -29.43
CA PHE A 303 9.85 -9.87 -29.81
C PHE A 303 9.68 -9.85 -31.35
N LYS A 304 8.59 -10.44 -31.87
CA LYS A 304 8.13 -10.18 -33.25
C LYS A 304 7.27 -8.92 -33.25
N ASN A 305 7.76 -7.92 -33.98
CA ASN A 305 7.14 -6.62 -34.17
C ASN A 305 5.98 -6.75 -35.17
N THR A 306 4.74 -6.95 -34.70
CA THR A 306 3.56 -6.80 -35.57
C THR A 306 3.08 -5.36 -35.56
N ARG A 307 3.51 -4.67 -36.61
CA ARG A 307 3.01 -3.41 -37.17
C ARG A 307 1.51 -3.56 -37.46
N PHE A 308 0.67 -2.72 -36.86
CA PHE A 308 -0.71 -2.51 -37.32
C PHE A 308 -0.73 -1.23 -38.15
N GLU A 309 -0.76 -1.40 -39.47
CA GLU A 309 -1.36 -0.44 -40.41
C GLU A 309 -2.74 -0.99 -40.76
N GLY A 310 -3.75 -0.10 -40.76
CA GLY A 310 -5.16 -0.41 -41.03
C GLY A 310 -6.07 0.54 -40.26
#